data_AF-A0A5C7JXJ8-F1
#
_entry.id   AF-A0A5C7JXJ8-F1
#
_cell.length_a   1.000
_cell.length_b   1.000
_cell.length_c   1.000
_cell.angle_alpha   90.00
_cell.angle_beta   90.00
_cell.angle_gamma   90.00
#
_symmetry.space_group_name_H-M   'P 1'
#
loop_
_entity.id
_entity.type
_entity.pdbx_description
1 polymer ?
#
loop_
_entity_poly.entity_id
_entity_poly.type
_entity_poly.pdbx_seq_one_letter_code
_entity_poly.pdbx_strand_id
1 'polypeptide(L)'
;MKTIDSRDLIEERDNLKEQILDDFNDRFNTELDDFDEIETYLNDDERDDFKSYWEDEYQQIDDIDEVEDEVGSEFEYGCTLIEEDDFVEYVREMLVDIGCISKDFPTWIEIDWSATAENVKQDYSELEYKGDTYYFRA
;
A
#
# COMPACT_ATOMS: atom_id res chain seq x y z
N MET A 1 5.37 -9.89 -11.33
CA MET A 1 4.95 -9.94 -9.93
C MET A 1 5.33 -8.66 -9.21
N LYS A 2 4.47 -7.67 -9.38
CA LYS A 2 4.37 -6.45 -8.61
C LYS A 2 3.54 -6.78 -7.37
N THR A 3 4.22 -6.87 -6.24
CA THR A 3 3.61 -6.99 -4.92
C THR A 3 4.12 -5.86 -4.07
N ILE A 4 3.25 -5.28 -3.26
CA ILE A 4 3.58 -4.22 -2.32
C ILE A 4 3.39 -4.76 -0.91
N ASP A 5 4.36 -4.59 -0.02
CA ASP A 5 4.19 -4.84 1.41
C ASP A 5 3.68 -3.56 2.07
N SER A 6 2.63 -3.65 2.89
CA SER A 6 2.09 -2.49 3.60
C SER A 6 3.14 -1.79 4.47
N ARG A 7 4.18 -2.50 4.92
CA ARG A 7 5.30 -1.88 5.66
C ARG A 7 6.12 -0.93 4.80
N ASP A 8 6.27 -1.24 3.51
CA ASP A 8 6.94 -0.34 2.57
C ASP A 8 6.09 0.94 2.38
N LEU A 9 4.76 0.81 2.35
CA LEU A 9 3.84 1.95 2.30
C LEU A 9 3.88 2.79 3.59
N ILE A 10 3.95 2.15 4.76
CA ILE A 10 4.12 2.85 6.04
C ILE A 10 5.44 3.63 6.04
N GLU A 11 6.54 3.01 5.61
CA GLU A 11 7.83 3.67 5.51
C GLU A 11 7.79 4.83 4.51
N GLU A 12 7.15 4.68 3.35
CA GLU A 12 6.95 5.76 2.37
C GLU A 12 6.17 6.93 3.00
N ARG A 13 5.04 6.66 3.65
CA ARG A 13 4.22 7.67 4.32
C ARG A 13 4.99 8.41 5.42
N ASP A 14 5.67 7.69 6.29
CA ASP A 14 6.41 8.29 7.41
C ASP A 14 7.55 9.17 6.91
N ASN A 15 8.28 8.73 5.87
CA ASN A 15 9.32 9.53 5.23
C ASN A 15 8.76 10.81 4.59
N LEU A 16 7.58 10.75 3.97
CA LEU A 16 6.91 11.93 3.40
C LEU A 16 6.50 12.90 4.51
N LYS A 17 5.89 12.40 5.59
CA LYS A 17 5.50 13.21 6.75
C LYS A 17 6.72 13.88 7.39
N GLU A 18 7.83 13.18 7.55
CA GLU A 18 9.08 13.74 8.09
C GLU A 18 9.65 14.85 7.19
N GLN A 19 9.69 14.63 5.87
CA GLN A 19 10.17 15.64 4.91
C GLN A 19 9.35 16.94 4.96
N ILE A 20 8.02 16.81 4.99
CA ILE A 20 7.12 17.96 5.06
C ILE A 20 7.28 18.69 6.40
N LEU A 21 7.40 17.94 7.50
CA LEU A 21 7.58 18.49 8.85
C LEU A 21 8.92 19.25 8.99
N ASP A 22 10.00 18.70 8.44
CA ASP A 22 11.32 19.35 8.45
C ASP A 22 11.30 20.66 7.64
N ASP A 23 10.75 20.64 6.42
CA ASP A 23 10.60 21.85 5.60
C ASP A 23 9.71 22.89 6.28
N PHE A 24 8.64 22.43 6.93
CA PHE A 24 7.76 23.31 7.71
C PHE A 24 8.53 24.00 8.85
N ASN A 25 9.27 23.23 9.65
CA ASN A 25 10.05 23.74 10.77
C ASN A 25 11.11 24.75 10.31
N ASP A 26 11.81 24.45 9.22
CA ASP A 26 12.80 25.36 8.65
C ASP A 26 12.16 26.65 8.11
N ARG A 27 11.03 26.53 7.40
CA ARG A 27 10.36 27.66 6.74
C ARG A 27 9.69 28.62 7.72
N PHE A 28 9.06 28.09 8.76
CA PHE A 28 8.33 28.87 9.77
C PHE A 28 9.12 29.10 11.05
N ASN A 29 10.36 28.58 11.12
CA ASN A 29 11.24 28.65 12.30
C ASN A 29 10.51 28.12 13.55
N THR A 30 9.97 26.91 13.42
CA THR A 30 9.28 26.16 14.48
C THR A 30 10.06 24.90 14.85
N GLU A 31 9.61 24.21 15.90
CA GLU A 31 10.16 22.94 16.37
C GLU A 31 8.99 21.99 16.69
N LEU A 32 8.16 21.72 15.68
CA LEU A 32 7.09 20.73 15.78
C LEU A 32 7.69 19.32 15.70
N ASP A 33 7.23 18.43 16.57
CA ASP A 33 7.67 17.03 16.62
C ASP A 33 6.69 16.07 15.91
N ASP A 34 5.52 16.57 15.50
CA ASP A 34 4.44 15.79 14.91
C ASP A 34 3.89 16.51 13.66
N PHE A 35 3.78 15.78 12.56
CA PHE A 35 3.23 16.26 11.30
C PHE A 35 1.79 16.76 11.45
N ASP A 36 0.99 16.12 12.29
CA ASP A 36 -0.42 16.49 12.49
C ASP A 36 -0.56 17.87 13.17
N GLU A 37 0.50 18.38 13.82
CA GLU A 37 0.50 19.70 14.45
C GLU A 37 0.61 20.85 13.43
N ILE A 38 1.13 20.59 12.21
CA ILE A 38 1.29 21.60 11.15
C ILE A 38 -0.04 22.32 10.88
N GLU A 39 -1.13 21.55 10.80
CA GLU A 39 -2.45 22.08 10.48
C GLU A 39 -2.92 23.12 11.51
N THR A 40 -2.52 22.95 12.78
CA THR A 40 -2.92 23.85 13.87
C THR A 40 -2.15 25.17 13.90
N TYR A 41 -0.96 25.21 13.28
CA TYR A 41 -0.07 26.35 13.31
C TYR A 41 -0.37 27.38 12.21
N LEU A 42 -0.93 26.92 11.08
CA LEU A 42 -1.20 27.76 9.91
C LEU A 42 -2.58 28.41 9.97
N ASN A 43 -2.66 29.66 9.51
CA ASN A 43 -3.94 30.24 9.11
C ASN A 43 -4.39 29.69 7.74
N ASP A 44 -5.66 29.92 7.36
CA ASP A 44 -6.24 29.36 6.14
C ASP A 44 -5.44 29.68 4.87
N ASP A 45 -4.97 30.93 4.70
CA ASP A 45 -4.20 31.35 3.52
C ASP A 45 -2.80 30.68 3.48
N GLU A 46 -2.11 30.61 4.63
CA GLU A 46 -0.79 29.97 4.72
C GLU A 46 -0.88 28.44 4.54
N ARG A 47 -1.99 27.84 4.96
CA ARG A 47 -2.27 26.42 4.80
C ARG A 47 -2.43 26.04 3.34
N ASP A 48 -3.24 26.78 2.59
CA ASP A 48 -3.46 26.50 1.17
C ASP A 48 -2.18 26.64 0.36
N ASP A 49 -1.39 27.70 0.62
CA ASP A 49 -0.10 27.92 -0.03
C ASP A 49 0.92 26.81 0.29
N PHE A 50 0.96 26.34 1.55
CA PHE A 50 1.87 25.28 1.96
C PHE A 50 1.44 23.91 1.43
N LYS A 51 0.15 23.58 1.51
CA LYS A 51 -0.40 22.34 0.93
C LYS A 51 -0.23 22.28 -0.58
N SER A 52 -0.41 23.39 -1.28
CA SER A 52 -0.19 23.44 -2.73
C SER A 52 1.28 23.21 -3.11
N TYR A 53 2.23 23.56 -2.24
CA TYR A 53 3.65 23.29 -2.47
C TYR A 53 4.00 21.79 -2.34
N TRP A 54 3.27 21.06 -1.49
CA TRP A 54 3.43 19.63 -1.21
C TRP A 54 2.24 18.79 -1.73
N GLU A 55 1.55 19.26 -2.78
CA GLU A 55 0.27 18.68 -3.24
C GLU A 55 0.41 17.19 -3.60
N ASP A 56 1.49 16.84 -4.31
CA ASP A 56 1.76 15.47 -4.76
C ASP A 56 2.07 14.54 -3.57
N GLU A 57 2.76 15.03 -2.54
CA GLU A 57 3.10 14.27 -1.34
C GLU A 57 1.91 14.11 -0.40
N TYR A 58 1.08 15.15 -0.23
CA TYR A 58 -0.18 15.04 0.50
C TYR A 58 -1.12 14.03 -0.18
N GLN A 59 -1.24 14.08 -1.51
CA GLN A 59 -2.05 13.11 -2.24
C GLN A 59 -1.52 11.67 -2.06
N GLN A 60 -0.19 11.47 -2.04
CA GLN A 60 0.38 10.15 -1.78
C GLN A 60 0.13 9.66 -0.36
N ILE A 61 0.18 10.54 0.63
CA ILE A 61 -0.17 10.20 2.01
C ILE A 61 -1.66 9.79 2.08
N ASP A 62 -2.55 10.58 1.47
CA ASP A 62 -3.99 10.29 1.42
C ASP A 62 -4.28 8.95 0.72
N ASP A 63 -3.61 8.67 -0.40
CA ASP A 63 -3.73 7.39 -1.13
C ASP A 63 -3.29 6.19 -0.26
N ILE A 64 -2.26 6.36 0.58
CA ILE A 64 -1.78 5.32 1.49
C ILE A 64 -2.75 5.15 2.68
N ASP A 65 -3.27 6.24 3.21
CA ASP A 65 -4.25 6.23 4.31
C ASP A 65 -5.56 5.55 3.86
N GLU A 66 -6.00 5.73 2.61
CA GLU A 66 -7.15 5.00 2.05
C GLU A 66 -6.92 3.49 1.98
N VAL A 67 -5.70 3.06 1.60
CA VAL A 67 -5.34 1.63 1.64
C VAL A 67 -5.34 1.09 3.07
N GLU A 68 -4.84 1.86 4.05
CA GLU A 68 -4.87 1.48 5.46
C GLU A 68 -6.32 1.30 5.95
N ASP A 69 -7.22 2.20 5.59
CA ASP A 69 -8.63 2.14 5.96
C ASP A 69 -9.33 0.91 5.38
N GLU A 70 -9.02 0.51 4.14
CA GLU A 70 -9.59 -0.68 3.50
C GLU A 70 -9.04 -2.00 4.05
N VAL A 71 -7.73 -2.06 4.31
CA VAL A 71 -7.08 -3.26 4.87
C VAL A 71 -7.38 -3.40 6.37
N GLY A 72 -7.55 -2.29 7.07
CA GLY A 72 -7.78 -2.24 8.51
C GLY A 72 -6.55 -2.63 9.33
N SER A 73 -6.77 -3.26 10.49
CA SER A 73 -5.70 -3.50 11.47
C SER A 73 -4.53 -4.36 10.99
N GLU A 74 -4.70 -5.15 9.93
CA GLU A 74 -3.61 -5.97 9.35
C GLU A 74 -2.57 -5.12 8.62
N PHE A 75 -2.91 -3.89 8.22
CA PHE A 75 -2.01 -2.98 7.53
C PHE A 75 -0.74 -2.70 8.36
N GLU A 76 -0.89 -2.46 9.65
CA GLU A 76 0.23 -2.22 10.59
C GLU A 76 1.15 -3.45 10.75
N TYR A 77 0.63 -4.67 10.58
CA TYR A 77 1.38 -5.90 10.84
C TYR A 77 2.09 -6.45 9.60
N GLY A 78 1.86 -5.87 8.43
CA GLY A 78 2.41 -6.34 7.16
C GLY A 78 1.40 -7.17 6.39
N CYS A 79 0.79 -6.54 5.40
CA CYS A 79 -0.14 -7.12 4.45
C CYS A 79 0.49 -7.04 3.04
N THR A 80 0.35 -8.10 2.25
CA THR A 80 0.86 -8.11 0.87
C THR A 80 -0.28 -7.77 -0.10
N LEU A 81 -0.12 -6.68 -0.83
CA LEU A 81 -0.98 -6.28 -1.93
C LEU A 81 -0.45 -6.88 -3.23
N ILE A 82 -1.29 -7.59 -3.96
CA ILE A 82 -0.92 -8.30 -5.19
C ILE A 82 -1.67 -7.66 -6.35
N GLU A 83 -0.95 -7.12 -7.33
CA GLU A 83 -1.58 -6.53 -8.52
C GLU A 83 -2.45 -7.58 -9.25
N GLU A 84 -3.63 -7.17 -9.72
CA GLU A 84 -4.60 -8.07 -10.35
C GLU A 84 -4.00 -8.89 -11.49
N ASP A 85 -3.22 -8.26 -12.36
CA ASP A 85 -2.58 -8.89 -13.52
C ASP A 85 -1.56 -9.98 -13.12
N ASP A 86 -0.99 -9.89 -11.91
CA ASP A 86 -0.01 -10.82 -11.37
C ASP A 86 -0.63 -11.87 -10.43
N PHE A 87 -1.93 -11.77 -10.11
CA PHE A 87 -2.59 -12.62 -9.12
C PHE A 87 -2.54 -14.11 -9.46
N VAL A 88 -2.73 -14.46 -10.75
CA VAL A 88 -2.67 -15.86 -11.21
C VAL A 88 -1.29 -16.46 -10.99
N GLU A 89 -0.23 -15.69 -11.26
CA GLU A 89 1.15 -16.13 -11.08
C GLU A 89 1.48 -16.26 -9.59
N TYR A 90 1.04 -15.29 -8.78
CA TYR A 90 1.18 -15.33 -7.34
C TYR A 90 0.52 -16.58 -6.73
N VAL A 91 -0.72 -16.92 -7.11
CA VAL A 91 -1.40 -18.12 -6.63
C VAL A 91 -0.64 -19.39 -7.01
N ARG A 92 -0.09 -19.45 -8.22
CA ARG A 92 0.71 -20.58 -8.67
C ARG A 92 1.93 -20.80 -7.76
N GLU A 93 2.69 -19.74 -7.51
CA GLU A 93 3.89 -19.79 -6.67
C GLU A 93 3.54 -20.13 -5.22
N MET A 94 2.53 -19.45 -4.66
CA MET A 94 2.03 -19.68 -3.30
C MET A 94 1.64 -21.16 -3.09
N LEU A 95 0.84 -21.75 -3.99
CA LEU A 95 0.38 -23.13 -3.86
C LEU A 95 1.52 -24.16 -3.93
N VAL A 96 2.57 -23.87 -4.71
CA VAL A 96 3.78 -24.70 -4.77
C VAL A 96 4.61 -24.56 -3.50
N ASP A 97 4.73 -23.35 -2.96
CA ASP A 97 5.56 -23.10 -1.78
C ASP A 97 4.96 -23.63 -0.48
N ILE A 98 3.63 -23.56 -0.32
CA ILE A 98 2.95 -24.19 0.82
C ILE A 98 2.77 -25.71 0.66
N GLY A 99 3.18 -26.27 -0.49
CA GLY A 99 3.14 -27.70 -0.76
C GLY A 99 1.76 -28.26 -1.11
N CYS A 100 0.77 -27.40 -1.39
CA CYS A 100 -0.52 -27.82 -1.95
C CYS A 100 -0.32 -28.45 -3.34
N ILE A 101 0.65 -27.93 -4.10
CA ILE A 101 1.18 -28.55 -5.31
C ILE A 101 2.63 -28.96 -5.03
N SER A 102 2.96 -30.22 -5.32
CA SER A 102 4.33 -30.71 -5.15
C SER A 102 5.31 -29.96 -6.04
N LYS A 103 6.51 -29.66 -5.53
CA LYS A 103 7.61 -29.13 -6.37
C LYS A 103 8.05 -30.11 -7.46
N ASP A 104 7.79 -31.40 -7.25
CA ASP A 104 8.01 -32.48 -8.22
C ASP A 104 6.76 -32.81 -9.04
N PHE A 105 5.79 -31.89 -9.11
CA PHE A 105 4.56 -32.12 -9.87
C PHE A 105 4.89 -32.36 -11.36
N PRO A 106 4.36 -33.43 -11.98
CA PRO A 106 4.71 -33.75 -13.35
C PRO A 106 4.33 -32.63 -14.33
N THR A 107 5.32 -32.09 -15.04
CA THR A 107 5.15 -30.92 -15.93
C THR A 107 4.31 -31.19 -17.18
N TRP A 108 3.96 -32.46 -17.46
CA TRP A 108 3.07 -32.85 -18.56
C TRP A 108 1.59 -32.88 -18.16
N ILE A 109 1.26 -32.53 -16.91
CA ILE A 109 -0.11 -32.33 -16.44
C ILE A 109 -0.39 -30.83 -16.48
N GLU A 110 -1.41 -30.44 -17.25
CA GLU A 110 -1.88 -29.06 -17.31
C GLU A 110 -2.74 -28.75 -16.06
N ILE A 111 -2.48 -27.61 -15.43
CA ILE A 111 -3.34 -27.04 -14.38
C ILE A 111 -3.95 -25.75 -14.94
N ASP A 112 -5.27 -25.61 -14.83
CA ASP A 112 -5.95 -24.35 -15.15
C ASP A 112 -5.72 -23.36 -14.00
N TRP A 113 -4.63 -22.59 -14.11
CA TRP A 113 -4.24 -21.63 -13.08
C TRP A 113 -5.21 -20.45 -12.97
N SER A 114 -5.86 -20.05 -14.07
CA SER A 114 -6.87 -18.99 -14.03
C SER A 114 -8.09 -19.44 -13.23
N ALA A 115 -8.62 -20.64 -13.48
CA ALA A 115 -9.72 -21.20 -12.70
C ALA A 115 -9.30 -21.48 -11.25
N THR A 116 -8.05 -21.87 -11.01
CA THR A 116 -7.53 -22.10 -9.67
C THR A 116 -7.44 -20.79 -8.88
N ALA A 117 -6.92 -19.72 -9.50
CA ALA A 117 -6.84 -18.40 -8.90
C ALA A 117 -8.22 -17.85 -8.54
N GLU A 118 -9.22 -18.00 -9.42
CA GLU A 118 -10.61 -17.60 -9.14
C GLU A 118 -11.20 -18.30 -7.91
N ASN A 119 -10.87 -19.58 -7.70
CA ASN A 119 -11.30 -20.30 -6.50
C ASN A 119 -10.57 -19.82 -5.23
N VAL A 120 -9.27 -19.51 -5.34
CA VAL A 120 -8.45 -19.00 -4.22
C VAL A 120 -8.82 -17.56 -3.86
N LYS A 121 -9.27 -16.77 -4.85
CA LYS A 121 -9.69 -15.36 -4.69
C LYS A 121 -10.78 -15.17 -3.64
N GLN A 122 -11.53 -16.20 -3.27
CA GLN A 122 -12.54 -16.13 -2.20
C GLN A 122 -11.97 -15.76 -0.83
N ASP A 123 -10.67 -15.99 -0.60
CA ASP A 123 -9.95 -15.60 0.62
C ASP A 123 -9.31 -14.19 0.50
N TYR A 124 -9.60 -13.47 -0.58
CA TYR A 124 -8.99 -12.16 -0.89
C TYR A 124 -10.08 -11.09 -1.06
N SER A 125 -9.77 -9.89 -0.57
CA SER A 125 -10.49 -8.65 -0.85
C SER A 125 -9.74 -7.86 -1.93
N GLU A 126 -10.47 -6.98 -2.62
CA GLU A 126 -9.92 -6.08 -3.65
C GLU A 126 -9.92 -4.64 -3.15
N LEU A 127 -8.91 -3.87 -3.57
CA LEU A 127 -8.79 -2.43 -3.34
C LEU A 127 -8.18 -1.73 -4.56
N GLU A 128 -8.39 -0.42 -4.69
CA GLU A 128 -7.75 0.41 -5.70
C GLU A 128 -6.60 1.22 -5.09
N TYR A 129 -5.44 1.24 -5.74
CA TYR A 129 -4.30 2.06 -5.31
C TYR A 129 -3.54 2.60 -6.52
N LYS A 130 -3.32 3.92 -6.56
CA LYS A 130 -2.67 4.64 -7.68
C LYS A 130 -3.26 4.30 -9.07
N GLY A 131 -4.56 3.99 -9.12
CA GLY A 131 -5.30 3.65 -10.34
C GLY A 131 -5.18 2.20 -10.82
N ASP A 132 -4.48 1.34 -10.07
CA ASP A 132 -4.38 -0.10 -10.31
C ASP A 132 -5.20 -0.87 -9.25
N THR A 133 -5.74 -2.03 -9.61
CA THR A 133 -6.45 -2.92 -8.67
C THR A 133 -5.48 -3.91 -8.02
N TYR A 134 -5.55 -4.02 -6.70
CA TYR A 134 -4.78 -4.97 -5.90
C TYR A 134 -5.68 -5.91 -5.10
N TYR A 135 -5.18 -7.12 -4.86
CA TYR A 135 -5.79 -8.08 -3.95
C TYR A 135 -4.96 -8.22 -2.68
N PHE A 136 -5.66 -8.30 -1.55
CA PHE A 136 -5.05 -8.59 -0.26
C PHE A 136 -5.86 -9.67 0.45
N ARG A 137 -5.21 -10.42 1.34
CA ARG A 137 -5.86 -11.52 2.04
C ARG A 137 -6.64 -10.97 3.24
N ALA A 138 -7.93 -11.31 3.34
CA ALA A 138 -8.84 -10.86 4.39
C ALA A 138 -9.42 -12.02 5.24
#